data_AF-A0A519RSP9-F1
#
_entry.id   AF-A0A519RSP9-F1
#
_cell.length_a   1.000
_cell.length_b   1.000
_cell.length_c   1.000
_cell.angle_alpha   90.00
_cell.angle_beta   90.00
_cell.angle_gamma   90.00
#
_symmetry.space_group_name_H-M   'P 1'
#
loop_
_entity.id
_entity.type
_entity.pdbx_description
1 polymer ?
#
loop_
_entity_poly.entity_id
_entity_poly.type
_entity_poly.pdbx_seq_one_letter_code
_entity_poly.pdbx_strand_id
1 'polypeptide(L)'
;MRAPLVFGPAGFGFYQVDFSSGKPVFNHAQQLVGQRLLLRFMQEASAQYGIPVGQVYLLGFSQGAIMAYDVALTYPAQVRGVLAFSGRMLAESRQHHAPTAEIQRVQFFLSHGRYDDKLPAFYADEAVDFLKTVGIAPRYEAFEGGHEVSVQGLTAARQWLAQQP
;
A
#
# COMPACT_ATOMS: atom_id res chain seq x y z
N MET A 1 15.09 0.00 -0.50
CA MET A 1 14.94 0.14 -1.96
C MET A 1 14.57 1.58 -2.30
N ARG A 2 15.03 2.09 -3.45
CA ARG A 2 14.55 3.36 -4.03
C ARG A 2 13.69 3.07 -5.25
N ALA A 3 12.61 3.81 -5.45
CA ALA A 3 11.75 3.63 -6.62
C ALA A 3 12.53 3.96 -7.92
N PRO A 4 12.23 3.29 -9.04
CA PRO A 4 13.08 3.30 -10.23
C PRO A 4 13.03 4.60 -11.05
N LEU A 5 11.93 5.35 -11.00
CA LEU A 5 11.78 6.59 -11.77
C LEU A 5 12.32 7.77 -10.98
N VAL A 6 12.96 8.70 -11.68
CA VAL A 6 13.49 9.94 -11.11
C VAL A 6 12.64 11.11 -11.60
N PHE A 7 12.03 11.83 -10.66
CA PHE A 7 11.23 13.04 -10.89
C PHE A 7 11.99 14.33 -10.55
N GLY A 8 13.14 14.22 -9.89
CA GLY A 8 14.01 15.33 -9.53
C GLY A 8 15.13 14.89 -8.58
N PRO A 9 15.96 15.82 -8.08
CA PRO A 9 17.14 15.50 -7.27
C PRO A 9 16.89 14.60 -6.05
N ALA A 10 15.68 14.65 -5.48
CA ALA A 10 15.23 13.76 -4.40
C ALA A 10 13.83 13.16 -4.65
N GLY A 11 13.29 13.32 -5.86
CA GLY A 11 11.96 12.84 -6.21
C GLY A 11 12.07 11.49 -6.91
N PHE A 12 11.50 10.44 -6.32
CA PHE A 12 11.46 9.11 -6.94
C PHE A 12 10.05 8.54 -6.93
N GLY A 13 9.71 7.73 -7.91
CA GLY A 13 8.43 7.03 -7.96
C GLY A 13 8.47 5.72 -8.72
N PHE A 14 7.42 4.93 -8.54
CA PHE A 14 7.21 3.64 -9.19
C PHE A 14 6.55 3.80 -10.55
N TYR A 15 5.71 4.81 -10.71
CA TYR A 15 5.01 5.10 -11.96
C TYR A 15 4.66 6.59 -12.07
N GLN A 16 4.54 7.07 -13.31
CA GLN A 16 4.04 8.40 -13.62
C GLN A 16 2.52 8.48 -13.48
N VAL A 17 2.04 9.68 -13.17
CA VAL A 17 0.62 10.02 -13.20
C VAL A 17 0.47 11.25 -14.08
N ASP A 18 -0.33 11.12 -15.13
CA ASP A 18 -0.70 12.20 -16.03
C ASP A 18 -1.98 12.88 -15.50
N PHE A 19 -1.92 14.21 -15.37
CA PHE A 19 -3.03 15.04 -14.91
C PHE A 19 -3.60 15.93 -16.03
N SER A 20 -3.05 15.86 -17.24
CA SER A 20 -3.42 16.73 -18.38
C SER A 20 -4.89 16.57 -18.81
N SER A 21 -5.47 15.39 -18.60
CA SER A 21 -6.85 15.07 -18.95
C SER A 21 -7.90 15.55 -17.94
N GLY A 22 -7.49 16.22 -16.86
CA GLY A 22 -8.37 16.60 -15.75
C GLY A 22 -8.75 15.44 -14.83
N LYS A 23 -8.34 14.21 -15.15
CA LYS A 23 -8.38 13.04 -14.27
C LYS A 23 -6.99 12.42 -14.16
N PRO A 24 -6.57 11.96 -12.97
CA PRO A 24 -5.28 11.29 -12.83
C PRO A 24 -5.26 9.96 -13.60
N VAL A 25 -4.38 9.83 -14.59
CA VAL A 25 -4.14 8.59 -15.34
C VAL A 25 -2.75 8.09 -15.02
N PHE A 26 -2.65 6.94 -14.35
CA PHE A 26 -1.35 6.38 -13.99
C PHE A 26 -0.79 5.47 -15.08
N ASN A 27 0.54 5.43 -15.21
CA ASN A 27 1.20 4.54 -16.15
C ASN A 27 1.24 3.10 -15.58
N HIS A 28 0.28 2.28 -16.02
CA HIS A 28 0.15 0.90 -15.56
C HIS A 28 1.37 0.01 -15.89
N ALA A 29 1.99 0.19 -17.06
CA ALA A 29 3.18 -0.59 -17.42
C ALA A 29 4.36 -0.32 -16.46
N GLN A 30 4.57 0.94 -16.09
CA GLN A 30 5.58 1.32 -15.09
C GLN A 30 5.22 0.78 -13.70
N GLN A 31 3.94 0.82 -13.33
CA GLN A 31 3.47 0.27 -12.07
C GLN A 31 3.80 -1.23 -11.96
N LEU A 32 3.52 -2.03 -13.00
CA LEU A 32 3.85 -3.45 -13.04
C LEU A 32 5.37 -3.71 -12.99
N VAL A 33 6.18 -2.87 -13.64
CA VAL A 33 7.65 -2.94 -13.48
C VAL A 33 8.05 -2.68 -12.03
N GLY A 34 7.49 -1.63 -11.41
CA GLY A 34 7.71 -1.30 -10.01
C GLY A 34 7.32 -2.44 -9.06
N GLN A 35 6.18 -3.10 -9.31
CA GLN A 35 5.70 -4.23 -8.53
C GLN A 35 6.71 -5.38 -8.55
N ARG A 36 7.17 -5.78 -9.75
CA ARG A 36 8.17 -6.84 -9.90
C ARG A 36 9.50 -6.51 -9.22
N LEU A 37 9.93 -5.26 -9.30
CA LEU A 37 11.15 -4.81 -8.62
C LEU A 37 10.98 -4.84 -7.09
N LEU A 38 9.82 -4.47 -6.57
CA LEU A 38 9.51 -4.53 -5.14
C LEU A 38 9.49 -5.98 -4.64
N LEU A 39 8.83 -6.89 -5.36
CA LEU A 39 8.83 -8.33 -5.06
C LEU A 39 10.24 -8.91 -5.04
N ARG A 40 11.06 -8.60 -6.04
CA ARG A 40 12.47 -9.03 -6.07
C ARG A 40 13.24 -8.50 -4.86
N PHE A 41 13.10 -7.21 -4.57
CA PHE A 41 13.77 -6.60 -3.42
C PHE A 41 13.35 -7.26 -2.11
N MET A 42 12.07 -7.56 -1.93
CA MET A 42 11.57 -8.27 -0.75
C MET A 42 12.22 -9.65 -0.61
N GLN A 43 12.33 -10.41 -1.70
CA GLN A 43 12.97 -11.73 -1.69
C GLN A 43 14.47 -11.64 -1.35
N GLU A 44 15.18 -10.70 -1.98
CA GLU A 44 16.61 -10.46 -1.72
C GLU A 44 16.86 -10.02 -0.27
N ALA A 45 16.07 -9.06 0.23
CA ALA A 45 16.18 -8.58 1.60
C ALA A 45 15.84 -9.69 2.61
N SER A 46 14.77 -10.45 2.38
CA SER A 46 14.40 -11.56 3.25
C SER A 46 15.49 -12.62 3.32
N ALA A 47 16.09 -12.98 2.18
CA ALA A 47 17.23 -13.90 2.15
C ALA A 47 18.45 -13.33 2.89
N GLN A 48 18.76 -12.04 2.69
CA GLN A 48 19.89 -11.38 3.34
C GLN A 48 19.75 -11.33 4.87
N TYR A 49 18.55 -11.08 5.38
CA TYR A 49 18.29 -10.93 6.82
C TYR A 49 17.73 -12.19 7.49
N GLY A 50 17.61 -13.31 6.75
CA GLY A 50 17.05 -14.56 7.29
C GLY A 50 15.57 -14.46 7.67
N ILE A 51 14.81 -13.58 7.03
CA ILE A 51 13.38 -13.39 7.29
C ILE A 51 12.60 -14.44 6.46
N PRO A 52 11.73 -15.26 7.07
CA PRO A 52 10.92 -16.21 6.31
C PRO A 52 10.00 -15.52 5.30
N VAL A 53 9.76 -16.17 4.17
CA VAL A 53 8.77 -15.71 3.17
C VAL A 53 7.40 -15.56 3.85
N GLY A 54 6.69 -14.47 3.56
CA GLY A 54 5.40 -14.20 4.16
C GLY A 54 5.45 -13.61 5.56
N GLN A 55 6.64 -13.43 6.17
CA GLN A 55 6.83 -12.73 7.46
C GLN A 55 7.27 -11.27 7.28
N VAL A 56 6.98 -10.68 6.12
CA VAL A 56 7.36 -9.30 5.76
C VAL A 56 6.16 -8.38 5.88
N TYR A 57 6.31 -7.25 6.58
CA TYR A 57 5.33 -6.16 6.56
C TYR A 57 5.76 -5.07 5.58
N LEU A 58 4.83 -4.62 4.75
CA LEU A 58 5.04 -3.47 3.87
C LEU A 58 4.40 -2.22 4.47
N LEU A 59 5.23 -1.25 4.82
CA LEU A 59 4.78 0.09 5.20
C LEU A 59 4.98 1.04 4.03
N GLY A 60 3.91 1.69 3.59
CA GLY A 60 3.94 2.61 2.45
C GLY A 60 3.20 3.91 2.73
N PHE A 61 3.68 5.00 2.13
CA PHE A 61 2.99 6.30 2.10
C PHE A 61 2.69 6.70 0.65
N SER A 62 1.51 7.27 0.40
CA SER A 62 1.10 7.76 -0.92
C SER A 62 1.28 6.69 -2.00
N GLN A 63 2.08 6.93 -3.05
CA GLN A 63 2.36 5.92 -4.08
C GLN A 63 2.97 4.63 -3.52
N GLY A 64 3.76 4.70 -2.44
CA GLY A 64 4.29 3.51 -1.76
C GLY A 64 3.19 2.68 -1.09
N ALA A 65 2.14 3.33 -0.54
CA ALA A 65 0.98 2.64 0.00
C ALA A 65 0.18 1.94 -1.11
N ILE A 66 0.04 2.58 -2.27
CA ILE A 66 -0.63 2.00 -3.45
C ILE A 66 0.12 0.73 -3.90
N MET A 67 1.45 0.78 -3.99
CA MET A 67 2.27 -0.40 -4.31
C MET A 67 2.18 -1.49 -3.24
N ALA A 68 2.10 -1.14 -1.96
CA ALA A 68 1.96 -2.11 -0.87
C ALA A 68 0.62 -2.85 -0.94
N TYR A 69 -0.49 -2.14 -1.20
CA TYR A 69 -1.78 -2.79 -1.46
C TYR A 69 -1.71 -3.71 -2.67
N ASP A 70 -1.15 -3.22 -3.77
CA ASP A 70 -1.07 -3.98 -5.00
C ASP A 70 -0.33 -5.32 -4.82
N VAL A 71 0.83 -5.30 -4.16
CA VAL A 71 1.57 -6.53 -3.81
C VAL A 71 0.76 -7.43 -2.88
N ALA A 72 0.12 -6.88 -1.84
CA ALA A 72 -0.65 -7.68 -0.89
C ALA A 72 -1.88 -8.35 -1.51
N LEU A 73 -2.54 -7.68 -2.47
CA LEU A 73 -3.72 -8.22 -3.14
C LEU A 73 -3.36 -9.23 -4.22
N THR A 74 -2.23 -9.06 -4.91
CA THR A 74 -1.84 -9.92 -6.05
C THR A 74 -0.85 -11.03 -5.67
N TYR A 75 -0.03 -10.84 -4.64
CA TYR A 75 0.94 -11.81 -4.12
C TYR A 75 0.86 -11.94 -2.58
N PRO A 76 -0.31 -12.29 -2.01
CA PRO A 76 -0.53 -12.32 -0.57
C PRO A 76 0.46 -13.23 0.19
N ALA A 77 0.93 -14.32 -0.43
CA ALA A 77 1.92 -15.22 0.19
C ALA A 77 3.30 -14.57 0.46
N GLN A 78 3.59 -13.41 -0.14
CA GLN A 78 4.87 -12.72 0.05
C GLN A 78 4.89 -11.78 1.27
N VAL A 79 3.72 -11.47 1.84
CA VAL A 79 3.57 -10.47 2.91
C VAL A 79 2.75 -10.99 4.08
N ARG A 80 3.11 -10.55 5.28
CA ARG A 80 2.33 -10.76 6.49
C ARG A 80 1.25 -9.71 6.65
N GLY A 81 1.54 -8.48 6.24
CA GLY A 81 0.62 -7.36 6.35
C GLY A 81 1.09 -6.08 5.69
N VAL A 82 0.17 -5.13 5.60
CA VAL A 82 0.36 -3.80 5.02
C VAL A 82 0.00 -2.73 6.05
N LEU A 83 0.83 -1.70 6.13
CA LEU A 83 0.54 -0.44 6.82
C LEU A 83 0.51 0.66 5.76
N ALA A 84 -0.68 1.04 5.34
CA ALA A 84 -0.91 1.99 4.26
C ALA A 84 -1.26 3.38 4.82
N PHE A 85 -0.43 4.36 4.50
CA PHE A 85 -0.63 5.76 4.88
C PHE A 85 -0.98 6.60 3.65
N SER A 86 -2.12 7.29 3.72
CA SER A 86 -2.59 8.24 2.70
C SER A 86 -2.52 7.66 1.28
N GLY A 87 -3.05 6.46 1.10
CA GLY A 87 -2.97 5.66 -0.13
C GLY A 87 -4.34 5.31 -0.72
N ARG A 88 -4.35 4.54 -1.80
CA ARG A 88 -5.57 3.97 -2.38
C ARG A 88 -5.32 2.60 -3.00
N MET A 89 -6.36 1.78 -3.14
CA MET A 89 -6.28 0.56 -3.94
C MET A 89 -6.50 0.88 -5.43
N LEU A 90 -5.69 0.29 -6.31
CA LEU A 90 -5.94 0.37 -7.75
C LEU A 90 -7.17 -0.47 -8.12
N ALA A 91 -7.92 -0.04 -9.13
CA ALA A 91 -9.06 -0.81 -9.61
C ALA A 91 -8.61 -2.16 -10.17
N GLU A 92 -7.48 -2.16 -10.87
CA GLU A 92 -6.84 -3.32 -11.47
C GLU A 92 -6.44 -4.34 -10.39
N SER A 93 -5.85 -3.89 -9.28
CA SER A 93 -5.49 -4.78 -8.17
C SER A 93 -6.73 -5.35 -7.47
N ARG A 94 -7.84 -4.62 -7.40
CA ARG A 94 -9.13 -5.12 -6.88
C ARG A 94 -9.85 -6.06 -7.86
N GLN A 95 -9.61 -5.95 -9.15
CA GLN A 95 -10.24 -6.82 -10.16
C GLN A 95 -9.46 -8.12 -10.35
N HIS A 96 -8.14 -8.08 -10.22
CA HIS A 96 -7.23 -9.20 -10.49
C HIS A 96 -6.53 -9.68 -9.21
N HIS A 97 -7.16 -9.51 -8.06
CA HIS A 97 -6.61 -9.97 -6.78
C HIS A 97 -6.50 -11.51 -6.75
N ALA A 98 -5.58 -12.03 -5.95
CA ALA A 98 -5.43 -13.47 -5.69
C ALA A 98 -6.70 -14.06 -5.03
N PRO A 99 -6.90 -15.38 -4.97
CA PRO A 99 -8.09 -15.96 -4.32
C PRO A 99 -8.31 -15.39 -2.91
N THR A 100 -9.57 -15.06 -2.58
CA THR A 100 -9.94 -14.42 -1.31
C THR A 100 -9.37 -15.13 -0.09
N ALA A 101 -9.37 -16.47 -0.08
CA ALA A 101 -8.83 -17.29 1.00
C ALA A 101 -7.31 -17.10 1.25
N GLU A 102 -6.56 -16.62 0.25
CA GLU A 102 -5.15 -16.28 0.39
C GLU A 102 -4.98 -14.87 0.95
N ILE A 103 -5.75 -13.89 0.43
CA ILE A 103 -5.68 -12.49 0.88
C ILE A 103 -6.13 -12.36 2.34
N GLN A 104 -7.10 -13.16 2.78
CA GLN A 104 -7.57 -13.20 4.17
C GLN A 104 -6.48 -13.49 5.21
N ARG A 105 -5.32 -13.99 4.79
CA ARG A 105 -4.16 -14.22 5.66
C ARG A 105 -3.33 -12.96 5.90
N VAL A 106 -3.54 -11.92 5.10
CA VAL A 106 -2.79 -10.66 5.16
C VAL A 106 -3.48 -9.67 6.09
N GLN A 107 -2.68 -9.06 6.97
CA GLN A 107 -3.15 -8.06 7.93
C GLN A 107 -3.11 -6.66 7.31
N PHE A 108 -4.11 -5.82 7.57
CA PHE A 108 -4.17 -4.46 7.01
C PHE A 108 -4.37 -3.40 8.10
N PHE A 109 -3.47 -2.42 8.11
CA PHE A 109 -3.60 -1.15 8.81
C PHE A 109 -3.67 -0.02 7.79
N LEU A 110 -4.63 0.88 7.97
CA LEU A 110 -4.87 2.02 7.10
C LEU A 110 -4.87 3.29 7.96
N SER A 111 -4.20 4.33 7.50
CA SER A 111 -4.34 5.68 8.07
C SER A 111 -4.41 6.72 6.98
N HIS A 112 -5.34 7.66 7.10
CA HIS A 112 -5.64 8.63 6.04
C HIS A 112 -6.15 9.95 6.62
N GLY A 113 -5.72 11.07 6.05
CA GLY A 113 -6.16 12.40 6.45
C GLY A 113 -7.56 12.72 5.91
N ARG A 114 -8.46 13.24 6.74
CA ARG A 114 -9.82 13.62 6.34
C ARG A 114 -9.87 14.74 5.29
N TYR A 115 -8.83 15.56 5.22
CA TYR A 115 -8.71 16.73 4.35
C TYR A 115 -7.62 16.54 3.28
N ASP A 116 -7.26 15.30 2.95
CA ASP A 116 -6.29 14.99 1.91
C ASP A 116 -6.76 15.51 0.52
N ASP A 117 -6.02 16.46 -0.04
CA ASP A 117 -6.32 17.12 -1.31
C ASP A 117 -5.70 16.40 -2.53
N LYS A 118 -4.85 15.38 -2.30
CA LYS A 118 -4.19 14.60 -3.36
C LYS A 118 -4.92 13.28 -3.59
N LEU A 119 -5.25 12.60 -2.51
CA LEU A 119 -6.00 11.36 -2.48
C LEU A 119 -7.12 11.54 -1.45
N PRO A 120 -8.30 12.02 -1.86
CA PRO A 120 -9.38 12.28 -0.91
C PRO A 120 -9.78 11.06 -0.09
N ALA A 121 -10.24 11.30 1.13
CA ALA A 121 -10.47 10.27 2.16
C ALA A 121 -11.40 9.13 1.72
N PHE A 122 -12.29 9.36 0.74
CA PHE A 122 -13.15 8.30 0.19
C PHE A 122 -12.35 7.11 -0.36
N TYR A 123 -11.09 7.31 -0.78
CA TYR A 123 -10.24 6.20 -1.22
C TYR A 123 -9.88 5.23 -0.08
N ALA A 124 -9.75 5.73 1.15
CA ALA A 124 -9.57 4.87 2.32
C ALA A 124 -10.88 4.14 2.64
N ASP A 125 -12.02 4.81 2.53
CA ASP A 125 -13.34 4.19 2.71
C ASP A 125 -13.57 3.07 1.69
N GLU A 126 -13.26 3.30 0.41
CA GLU A 126 -13.30 2.28 -0.66
C GLU A 126 -12.39 1.09 -0.36
N ALA A 127 -11.19 1.35 0.18
CA ALA A 127 -10.26 0.28 0.56
C ALA A 127 -10.80 -0.55 1.73
N VAL A 128 -11.37 0.11 2.74
CA VAL A 128 -12.02 -0.55 3.89
C VAL A 128 -13.19 -1.40 3.42
N ASP A 129 -14.06 -0.87 2.56
CA ASP A 129 -15.24 -1.59 2.10
C ASP A 129 -14.88 -2.76 1.18
N PHE A 130 -13.90 -2.59 0.29
CA PHE A 130 -13.37 -3.71 -0.48
C PHE A 130 -12.81 -4.81 0.43
N LEU A 131 -11.99 -4.47 1.42
CA LEU A 131 -11.43 -5.45 2.37
C LEU A 131 -12.53 -6.22 3.11
N LYS A 132 -13.61 -5.54 3.53
CA LYS A 132 -14.77 -6.21 4.13
C LYS A 132 -15.42 -7.20 3.15
N THR A 133 -15.53 -6.87 1.86
CA THR A 133 -16.13 -7.76 0.86
C THR A 133 -15.34 -9.06 0.68
N VAL A 134 -14.02 -9.02 0.92
CA VAL A 134 -13.15 -10.21 0.92
C VAL A 134 -12.98 -10.82 2.32
N GLY A 135 -13.81 -10.43 3.30
CA GLY A 135 -13.83 -11.01 4.64
C GLY A 135 -12.71 -10.54 5.57
N ILE A 136 -12.11 -9.38 5.29
CA ILE A 136 -11.02 -8.78 6.09
C ILE A 136 -11.56 -7.55 6.81
N ALA A 137 -11.33 -7.49 8.13
CA ALA A 137 -11.59 -6.30 8.93
C ALA A 137 -10.27 -5.53 9.17
N PRO A 138 -9.95 -4.49 8.38
CA PRO A 138 -8.75 -3.70 8.61
C PRO A 138 -8.84 -2.85 9.88
N ARG A 139 -7.70 -2.53 10.48
CA ARG A 139 -7.61 -1.39 11.41
C ARG A 139 -7.54 -0.11 10.57
N TYR A 140 -8.52 0.77 10.71
CA TYR A 140 -8.54 2.07 10.03
C TYR A 140 -8.43 3.21 11.06
N GLU A 141 -7.49 4.12 10.84
CA GLU A 141 -7.17 5.27 11.68
C GLU A 141 -7.17 6.57 10.86
N ALA A 142 -8.34 7.19 10.74
CA ALA A 142 -8.45 8.52 10.14
C ALA A 142 -7.97 9.62 11.11
N PHE A 143 -7.43 10.71 10.57
CA PHE A 143 -6.99 11.86 11.37
C PHE A 143 -7.43 13.19 10.74
N GLU A 144 -7.50 14.24 11.56
CA GLU A 144 -7.73 15.61 11.09
C GLU A 144 -6.42 16.14 10.48
N GLY A 145 -6.36 16.19 9.15
CA GLY A 145 -5.16 16.59 8.42
C GLY A 145 -5.25 16.23 6.94
N GLY A 146 -4.17 16.54 6.21
CA GLY A 146 -4.09 16.42 4.75
C GLY A 146 -3.30 15.19 4.28
N HIS A 147 -2.57 15.36 3.17
CA HIS A 147 -1.74 14.32 2.56
C HIS A 147 -0.41 14.11 3.29
N GLU A 148 -0.44 13.45 4.44
CA GLU A 148 0.74 13.29 5.31
C GLU A 148 0.73 11.99 6.11
N VAL A 149 1.84 11.70 6.80
CA VAL A 149 1.91 10.65 7.83
C VAL A 149 1.77 11.35 9.19
N SER A 150 0.58 11.30 9.78
CA SER A 150 0.34 11.94 11.07
C SER A 150 0.99 11.19 12.24
N VAL A 151 1.32 11.92 13.31
CA VAL A 151 1.81 11.32 14.56
C VAL A 151 0.79 10.35 15.15
N GLN A 152 -0.49 10.67 15.07
CA GLN A 152 -1.60 9.79 15.47
C GLN A 152 -1.57 8.48 14.68
N GLY A 153 -1.54 8.57 13.34
CA GLY A 153 -1.48 7.40 12.47
C GLY A 153 -0.27 6.53 12.73
N LEU A 154 0.92 7.13 12.88
CA LEU A 154 2.15 6.40 13.16
C LEU A 154 2.13 5.73 14.54
N THR A 155 1.55 6.39 15.54
CA THR A 155 1.40 5.83 16.90
C THR A 155 0.46 4.63 16.89
N ALA A 156 -0.70 4.76 16.24
CA ALA A 156 -1.67 3.67 16.09
C ALA A 156 -1.08 2.49 15.30
N ALA A 157 -0.35 2.76 14.22
CA ALA A 157 0.35 1.76 13.43
C ALA A 157 1.34 0.96 14.26
N ARG A 158 2.16 1.64 15.08
CA ARG A 158 3.13 0.98 15.96
C ARG A 158 2.44 0.08 16.99
N GLN A 159 1.36 0.57 17.62
CA GLN A 159 0.58 -0.19 18.59
C GLN A 159 -0.06 -1.43 17.94
N TRP A 160 -0.65 -1.26 16.76
CA TRP A 160 -1.24 -2.34 15.98
C TRP A 160 -0.19 -3.38 15.59
N LEU A 161 0.99 -2.95 15.11
CA LEU A 161 2.07 -3.85 14.69
C LEU A 161 2.59 -4.69 15.86
N ALA A 162 2.70 -4.12 17.06
CA ALA A 162 3.13 -4.82 18.27
C ALA A 162 2.15 -5.91 18.75
N GLN A 163 0.92 -5.93 18.24
CA GLN A 163 -0.10 -6.93 18.54
C GLN A 163 -0.21 -8.00 17.46
N GLN A 164 0.52 -7.87 16.35
CA GLN A 164 0.50 -8.89 15.31
C GLN A 164 1.36 -10.10 15.73
N PRO A 165 0.95 -11.32 15.34
CA PRO A 165 1.66 -12.54 15.70
C PRO A 165 2.94 -12.75 14.88
#